data_AF-A0AA44EZZ4-F1
#
_entry.id   AF-A0AA44EZZ4-F1
#
_cell.length_a   1.000
_cell.length_b   1.000
_cell.length_c   1.000
_cell.angle_alpha   90.00
_cell.angle_beta   90.00
_cell.angle_gamma   90.00
#
_symmetry.space_group_name_H-M   'P 1'
#
loop_
_entity.id
_entity.type
_entity.pdbx_description
1 polymer ?
#
loop_
_entity_poly.entity_id
_entity_poly.type
_entity_poly.pdbx_seq_one_letter_code
_entity_poly.pdbx_strand_id
1 'polypeptide(L)'
;MTFKDKPKRDGGKTFSRDKKPKGPGKPAAEREKKPVEAKAAPVQEAVMGTKPERISKIMARAGVASRRDIERMIMEGRVSLNGVKLDTPVMNATLSDKIEVDGMPIRGAERTRLWLYHKPAGLVTTNSDPEGRPTVFDNLPGELPRVLSIGRLDINTEGLLLLTNDGGLSRVLELPTTGWLRRYRVRAHGEVDQAALDKLKEGIAVDGVLYGAIDATLDRTQGHNVWITMGLREGKNREIKNVLGALGLEVNRLIRISYGPFQLGDLPEGKVLEVRGRMLRDQLGPRLIEQSGANFDAPIYDAPVADDEEENTPKRAPRSEWAKSDAPEGKPRFDRAAGKPEDRREKALGRLDTKRGDKPAGKFGGKPARKFGAKTRGEEVGEERRFARPPAGT
;
A
#
# COMPACT_ATOMS: atom_id res chain seq x y z
N MET A 1 -37.22 75.96 18.17
CA MET A 1 -37.94 76.95 17.33
C MET A 1 -37.66 76.55 15.88
N THR A 2 -38.59 76.38 14.93
CA THR A 2 -40.08 76.44 14.89
C THR A 2 -40.55 75.27 14.00
N PHE A 3 -41.62 74.52 14.28
CA PHE A 3 -43.06 74.86 14.24
C PHE A 3 -43.64 75.18 12.84
N LYS A 4 -44.65 74.37 12.44
CA LYS A 4 -45.71 74.61 11.43
C LYS A 4 -45.36 74.52 9.93
N ASP A 5 -46.32 74.22 9.03
CA ASP A 5 -47.78 74.06 9.24
C ASP A 5 -48.44 72.83 8.53
N LYS A 6 -49.74 72.66 8.79
CA LYS A 6 -50.67 71.56 8.44
C LYS A 6 -51.69 72.04 7.36
N PRO A 7 -52.84 71.40 7.01
CA PRO A 7 -53.75 70.43 7.69
C PRO A 7 -54.02 69.16 6.81
N LYS A 8 -55.16 68.44 6.65
CA LYS A 8 -56.58 68.25 7.14
C LYS A 8 -56.99 66.85 6.57
N ARG A 9 -58.03 66.05 6.88
CA ARG A 9 -59.15 65.81 7.87
C ARG A 9 -59.74 64.42 7.48
N ASP A 10 -60.56 63.64 8.19
CA ASP A 10 -61.05 63.54 9.59
C ASP A 10 -61.60 62.09 9.83
N GLY A 11 -61.96 61.73 11.08
CA GLY A 11 -62.73 60.52 11.44
C GLY A 11 -61.90 59.23 11.65
N GLY A 12 -62.13 58.36 12.65
CA GLY A 12 -63.17 58.28 13.69
C GLY A 12 -64.11 57.07 13.48
N LYS A 13 -64.46 56.21 14.47
CA LYS A 13 -64.19 56.22 15.93
C LYS A 13 -64.39 54.82 16.58
N THR A 14 -63.42 54.38 17.40
CA THR A 14 -63.55 53.68 18.72
C THR A 14 -64.47 52.45 18.98
N PHE A 15 -63.83 51.32 19.30
CA PHE A 15 -63.95 50.46 20.52
C PHE A 15 -65.22 49.65 20.95
N SER A 16 -64.94 48.39 21.35
CA SER A 16 -65.30 47.71 22.63
C SER A 16 -66.43 46.65 22.77
N ARG A 17 -65.98 45.39 22.93
CA ARG A 17 -66.06 44.55 24.17
C ARG A 17 -67.25 43.58 24.44
N ASP A 18 -66.86 42.37 24.87
CA ASP A 18 -67.45 41.45 25.88
C ASP A 18 -68.42 40.27 25.53
N LYS A 19 -68.12 39.14 26.21
CA LYS A 19 -68.96 37.99 26.66
C LYS A 19 -69.56 36.94 25.70
N LYS A 20 -69.89 35.80 26.35
CA LYS A 20 -70.21 34.45 25.83
C LYS A 20 -71.37 33.84 26.66
N PRO A 21 -72.27 33.03 26.08
CA PRO A 21 -73.12 32.08 26.82
C PRO A 21 -72.75 30.59 26.60
N LYS A 22 -73.49 29.66 27.23
CA LYS A 22 -73.33 28.19 27.19
C LYS A 22 -74.58 27.50 26.59
N GLY A 23 -74.46 26.25 26.14
CA GLY A 23 -75.57 25.32 25.88
C GLY A 23 -75.11 23.83 25.93
N PRO A 24 -75.96 22.82 26.22
CA PRO A 24 -75.48 21.51 26.71
C PRO A 24 -76.05 20.20 26.07
N GLY A 25 -75.22 19.13 26.02
CA GLY A 25 -75.59 17.79 26.54
C GLY A 25 -76.01 16.61 25.62
N LYS A 26 -75.15 15.58 25.55
CA LYS A 26 -75.43 14.10 25.46
C LYS A 26 -76.19 13.53 24.20
N PRO A 27 -76.21 12.19 23.98
CA PRO A 27 -75.13 11.17 24.02
C PRO A 27 -75.21 10.14 22.83
N ALA A 28 -74.51 8.99 22.96
CA ALA A 28 -74.54 7.77 22.11
C ALA A 28 -73.80 7.85 20.76
N ALA A 29 -73.33 6.75 20.14
CA ALA A 29 -73.40 5.32 20.49
C ALA A 29 -72.03 4.59 20.32
N GLU A 30 -71.99 3.28 20.58
CA GLU A 30 -70.76 2.46 20.62
C GLU A 30 -70.19 2.07 19.25
N ARG A 31 -68.88 1.77 19.21
CA ARG A 31 -68.35 0.64 18.43
C ARG A 31 -67.01 0.11 18.94
N GLU A 32 -67.09 -1.10 19.53
CA GLU A 32 -66.12 -2.21 19.59
C GLU A 32 -64.60 -1.95 19.65
N LYS A 33 -63.95 -2.54 20.66
CA LYS A 33 -62.49 -2.72 20.73
C LYS A 33 -62.10 -4.10 20.19
N LYS A 34 -61.06 -4.16 19.35
CA LYS A 34 -60.22 -5.36 19.11
C LYS A 34 -58.72 -4.96 19.07
N PRO A 35 -57.78 -5.91 19.22
CA PRO A 35 -56.60 -5.68 20.06
C PRO A 35 -55.48 -4.88 19.39
N VAL A 36 -54.62 -4.30 20.24
CA VAL A 36 -53.41 -3.60 19.84
C VAL A 36 -52.30 -4.62 19.61
N GLU A 37 -51.98 -4.91 18.34
CA GLU A 37 -50.67 -5.45 18.01
C GLU A 37 -49.60 -4.38 18.25
N ALA A 38 -48.55 -4.74 18.98
CA ALA A 38 -47.45 -3.85 19.28
C ALA A 38 -46.57 -3.64 18.04
N LYS A 39 -46.89 -2.62 17.22
CA LYS A 39 -45.97 -2.13 16.20
C LYS A 39 -44.67 -1.69 16.87
N ALA A 40 -43.60 -2.44 16.64
CA ALA A 40 -42.25 -2.03 17.02
C ALA A 40 -41.97 -0.63 16.44
N ALA A 41 -41.51 0.28 17.28
CA ALA A 41 -41.10 1.60 16.82
C ALA A 41 -39.87 1.46 15.90
N PRO A 42 -39.80 2.17 14.75
CA PRO A 42 -38.61 2.17 13.94
C PRO A 42 -37.46 2.81 14.74
N VAL A 43 -36.43 2.03 15.04
CA VAL A 43 -35.24 2.53 15.74
C VAL A 43 -34.51 3.46 14.78
N GLN A 44 -34.56 4.77 15.06
CA GLN A 44 -33.91 5.79 14.25
C GLN A 44 -32.43 5.89 14.61
N GLU A 45 -31.62 4.91 14.20
CA GLU A 45 -30.17 5.09 14.20
C GLU A 45 -29.77 6.02 13.05
N ALA A 46 -29.35 7.23 13.40
CA ALA A 46 -28.90 8.25 12.47
C ALA A 46 -27.47 7.95 11.97
N VAL A 47 -27.32 6.88 11.17
CA VAL A 47 -26.04 6.56 10.55
C VAL A 47 -25.73 7.60 9.45
N MET A 48 -24.59 8.27 9.56
CA MET A 48 -24.16 9.26 8.56
C MET A 48 -24.05 8.60 7.18
N GLY A 49 -24.71 9.19 6.18
CA GLY A 49 -24.93 8.61 4.85
C GLY A 49 -23.65 8.36 4.04
N THR A 50 -22.95 7.28 4.36
CA THR A 50 -21.82 6.76 3.59
C THR A 50 -22.37 6.25 2.27
N LYS A 51 -22.06 6.94 1.17
CA LYS A 51 -22.49 6.53 -0.18
C LYS A 51 -22.04 5.08 -0.44
N PRO A 52 -22.93 4.19 -0.93
CA PRO A 52 -22.54 2.81 -1.24
C PRO A 52 -21.37 2.78 -2.23
N GLU A 53 -20.30 2.07 -1.89
CA GLU A 53 -19.13 1.88 -2.74
C GLU A 53 -19.07 0.43 -3.23
N ARG A 54 -18.51 0.17 -4.42
CA ARG A 54 -18.34 -1.20 -4.91
C ARG A 54 -17.56 -2.02 -3.88
N ILE A 55 -18.06 -3.20 -3.53
CA ILE A 55 -17.50 -4.03 -2.46
C ILE A 55 -16.00 -4.33 -2.66
N SER A 56 -15.55 -4.50 -3.90
CA SER A 56 -14.12 -4.70 -4.21
C SER A 56 -13.22 -3.51 -3.84
N LYS A 57 -13.74 -2.28 -3.77
CA LYS A 57 -13.01 -1.11 -3.27
C LYS A 57 -12.91 -1.13 -1.74
N ILE A 58 -13.99 -1.49 -1.05
CA ILE A 58 -14.05 -1.57 0.42
C ILE A 58 -13.08 -2.64 0.92
N MET A 59 -13.17 -3.86 0.38
CA MET A 59 -12.28 -4.97 0.73
C MET A 59 -10.80 -4.68 0.40
N ALA A 60 -10.52 -3.95 -0.68
CA ALA A 60 -9.14 -3.53 -1.00
C ALA A 60 -8.58 -2.48 -0.03
N ARG A 61 -9.45 -1.61 0.53
CA ARG A 61 -9.11 -0.66 1.61
C ARG A 61 -8.99 -1.32 2.99
N ALA A 62 -9.67 -2.45 3.19
CA ALA A 62 -9.47 -3.35 4.33
C ALA A 62 -8.22 -4.26 4.18
N GLY A 63 -7.40 -4.05 3.14
CA GLY A 63 -6.14 -4.76 2.91
C GLY A 63 -6.26 -6.18 2.33
N VAL A 64 -7.49 -6.70 2.10
CA VAL A 64 -7.75 -8.12 1.81
C VAL A 64 -6.96 -8.65 0.61
N ALA A 65 -7.05 -8.01 -0.55
CA ALA A 65 -6.25 -8.32 -1.75
C ALA A 65 -6.31 -7.15 -2.75
N SER A 66 -5.81 -7.34 -3.98
CA SER A 66 -6.07 -6.36 -5.06
C SER A 66 -7.54 -6.38 -5.47
N ARG A 67 -8.03 -5.26 -6.04
CA ARG A 67 -9.43 -5.17 -6.52
C ARG A 67 -9.79 -6.27 -7.52
N ARG A 68 -8.85 -6.68 -8.39
CA ARG A 68 -9.09 -7.73 -9.39
C ARG A 68 -9.15 -9.13 -8.77
N ASP A 69 -8.33 -9.37 -7.75
CA ASP A 69 -8.34 -10.64 -7.00
C ASP A 69 -9.60 -10.75 -6.13
N ILE A 70 -10.08 -9.65 -5.56
CA ILE A 70 -11.38 -9.61 -4.88
C ILE A 70 -12.53 -9.87 -5.86
N GLU A 71 -12.52 -9.23 -7.03
CA GLU A 71 -13.53 -9.47 -8.06
C GLU A 71 -13.49 -10.94 -8.56
N ARG A 72 -12.33 -11.60 -8.53
CA ARG A 72 -12.20 -13.06 -8.74
C ARG A 72 -12.73 -13.89 -7.56
N MET A 73 -12.39 -13.56 -6.31
CA MET A 73 -12.90 -14.26 -5.11
C MET A 73 -14.43 -14.16 -4.96
N ILE A 74 -15.05 -13.10 -5.48
CA ILE A 74 -16.51 -12.99 -5.60
C ILE A 74 -17.03 -14.01 -6.63
N MET A 75 -16.43 -14.10 -7.82
CA MET A 75 -16.81 -15.11 -8.82
C MET A 75 -16.51 -16.56 -8.37
N GLU A 76 -15.55 -16.76 -7.46
CA GLU A 76 -15.28 -18.03 -6.77
C GLU A 76 -16.32 -18.35 -5.67
N GLY A 77 -17.27 -17.47 -5.37
CA GLY A 77 -18.30 -17.66 -4.35
C GLY A 77 -17.76 -17.67 -2.91
N ARG A 78 -16.62 -17.02 -2.67
CA ARG A 78 -15.90 -16.99 -1.38
C ARG A 78 -16.23 -15.79 -0.50
N VAL A 79 -16.88 -14.78 -1.05
CA VAL A 79 -17.24 -13.54 -0.35
C VAL A 79 -18.72 -13.57 0.02
N SER A 80 -19.05 -13.29 1.28
CA SER A 80 -20.43 -13.06 1.73
C SER A 80 -20.66 -11.62 2.19
N LEU A 81 -21.87 -11.14 1.94
CA LEU A 81 -22.38 -9.83 2.34
C LEU A 81 -23.66 -10.06 3.16
N ASN A 82 -23.65 -9.68 4.44
CA ASN A 82 -24.75 -9.92 5.38
C ASN A 82 -25.20 -11.40 5.42
N GLY A 83 -24.25 -12.33 5.30
CA GLY A 83 -24.49 -13.78 5.26
C GLY A 83 -24.90 -14.36 3.90
N VAL A 84 -25.18 -13.52 2.90
CA VAL A 84 -25.49 -13.96 1.53
C VAL A 84 -24.20 -14.03 0.71
N LYS A 85 -23.90 -15.19 0.11
CA LYS A 85 -22.76 -15.32 -0.82
C LYS A 85 -22.99 -14.47 -2.06
N LEU A 86 -21.95 -13.75 -2.49
CA LEU A 86 -21.95 -13.00 -3.73
C LEU A 86 -21.44 -13.84 -4.90
N ASP A 87 -22.02 -13.61 -6.07
CA ASP A 87 -21.62 -14.12 -7.38
C ASP A 87 -21.10 -12.99 -8.29
N THR A 88 -21.67 -11.78 -8.16
CA THR A 88 -21.40 -10.63 -9.02
C THR A 88 -20.47 -9.57 -8.38
N PRO A 89 -19.37 -9.19 -9.04
CA PRO A 89 -18.47 -8.12 -8.56
C PRO A 89 -19.07 -6.71 -8.70
N VAL A 90 -20.29 -6.57 -9.20
CA VAL A 90 -20.97 -5.28 -9.40
C VAL A 90 -21.60 -4.75 -8.10
N MET A 91 -21.75 -5.59 -7.07
CA MET A 91 -22.39 -5.23 -5.80
C MET A 91 -21.73 -4.02 -5.11
N ASN A 92 -22.56 -3.11 -4.60
CA ASN A 92 -22.14 -2.03 -3.72
C ASN A 92 -22.51 -2.39 -2.27
N ALA A 93 -21.69 -1.95 -1.32
CA ALA A 93 -21.91 -2.10 0.10
C ALA A 93 -21.57 -0.78 0.83
N THR A 94 -21.90 -0.72 2.12
CA THR A 94 -21.54 0.36 3.04
C THR A 94 -20.55 -0.14 4.09
N LEU A 95 -20.04 0.75 4.94
CA LEU A 95 -19.21 0.36 6.09
C LEU A 95 -20.01 -0.27 7.25
N SER A 96 -21.34 -0.27 7.16
CA SER A 96 -22.24 -0.90 8.14
C SER A 96 -22.57 -2.36 7.78
N ASP A 97 -22.27 -2.80 6.56
CA ASP A 97 -22.57 -4.16 6.10
C ASP A 97 -21.53 -5.17 6.59
N LYS A 98 -21.98 -6.35 7.01
CA LYS A 98 -21.09 -7.44 7.44
C LYS A 98 -20.52 -8.15 6.21
N ILE A 99 -19.30 -7.79 5.83
CA ILE A 99 -18.55 -8.44 4.74
C ILE A 99 -17.63 -9.51 5.33
N GLU A 100 -17.65 -10.70 4.72
CA GLU A 100 -16.85 -11.86 5.13
C GLU A 100 -16.14 -12.47 3.91
N VAL A 101 -15.00 -13.12 4.14
CA VAL A 101 -14.27 -13.93 3.15
C VAL A 101 -13.99 -15.29 3.75
N ASP A 102 -14.38 -16.36 3.05
CA ASP A 102 -14.30 -17.75 3.50
C ASP A 102 -14.91 -17.96 4.92
N GLY A 103 -15.91 -17.16 5.28
CA GLY A 103 -16.60 -17.17 6.58
C GLY A 103 -15.96 -16.30 7.67
N MET A 104 -14.80 -15.68 7.43
CA MET A 104 -14.16 -14.76 8.37
C MET A 104 -14.53 -13.30 8.05
N PRO A 105 -14.97 -12.49 9.03
CA PRO A 105 -15.30 -11.08 8.80
C PRO A 105 -14.05 -10.27 8.45
N ILE A 106 -14.17 -9.36 7.48
CA ILE A 106 -13.05 -8.47 7.13
C ILE A 106 -12.77 -7.46 8.25
N ARG A 107 -11.51 -7.01 8.36
CA ARG A 107 -11.15 -5.88 9.22
C ARG A 107 -11.76 -4.59 8.67
N GLY A 108 -11.95 -3.59 9.53
CA GLY A 108 -12.30 -2.23 9.09
C GLY A 108 -11.20 -1.62 8.21
N ALA A 109 -11.50 -0.50 7.57
CA ALA A 109 -10.47 0.26 6.85
C ALA A 109 -9.38 0.74 7.83
N GLU A 110 -8.11 0.53 7.46
CA GLU A 110 -6.97 1.07 8.20
C GLU A 110 -6.86 2.60 8.00
N ARG A 111 -6.18 3.27 8.93
CA ARG A 111 -5.67 4.63 8.75
C ARG A 111 -4.88 4.77 7.44
N THR A 112 -5.17 5.81 6.67
CA THR A 112 -4.37 6.19 5.49
C THR A 112 -2.95 6.58 5.92
N ARG A 113 -1.98 5.80 5.44
CA ARG A 113 -0.54 5.93 5.71
C ARG A 113 0.21 6.12 4.39
N LEU A 114 1.38 6.75 4.45
CA LEU A 114 2.24 6.96 3.27
C LEU A 114 3.70 6.75 3.66
N TRP A 115 4.43 6.02 2.83
CA TRP A 115 5.84 5.74 2.99
C TRP A 115 6.66 6.30 1.83
N LEU A 116 7.88 6.72 2.13
CA LEU A 116 8.91 7.08 1.17
C LEU A 116 9.77 5.83 0.94
N TYR A 117 9.93 5.38 -0.29
CA TYR A 117 10.82 4.27 -0.67
C TYR A 117 11.91 4.78 -1.60
N HIS A 118 13.18 4.49 -1.29
CA HIS A 118 14.26 4.69 -2.24
C HIS A 118 14.33 3.46 -3.16
N LYS A 119 13.62 3.51 -4.30
CA LYS A 119 13.62 2.45 -5.28
C LYS A 119 15.02 2.30 -5.92
N PRO A 120 15.64 1.12 -5.87
CA PRO A 120 16.87 0.84 -6.61
C PRO A 120 16.63 0.68 -8.12
N ALA A 121 17.71 0.68 -8.90
CA ALA A 121 17.66 0.24 -10.29
C ALA A 121 17.32 -1.28 -10.40
N GLY A 122 16.87 -1.73 -11.57
CA GLY A 122 16.59 -3.15 -11.85
C GLY A 122 15.21 -3.66 -11.41
N LEU A 123 14.48 -2.95 -10.53
CA LEU A 123 13.14 -3.36 -10.10
C LEU A 123 12.01 -2.78 -10.96
N VAL A 124 11.02 -3.61 -11.31
CA VAL A 124 9.82 -3.21 -12.06
C VAL A 124 8.72 -2.70 -11.11
N THR A 125 8.12 -1.54 -11.39
CA THR A 125 7.01 -1.00 -10.56
C THR A 125 5.66 -1.63 -10.95
N THR A 126 5.43 -2.88 -10.53
CA THR A 126 4.19 -3.67 -10.74
C THR A 126 3.99 -4.67 -9.59
N ASN A 127 2.77 -5.10 -9.28
CA ASN A 127 2.51 -6.15 -8.28
C ASN A 127 2.76 -7.58 -8.81
N SER A 128 2.93 -7.74 -10.12
CA SER A 128 3.25 -8.99 -10.80
C SER A 128 3.79 -8.67 -12.19
N ASP A 129 4.86 -9.37 -12.60
CA ASP A 129 5.51 -9.18 -13.89
C ASP A 129 5.46 -10.49 -14.71
N PRO A 130 4.80 -10.52 -15.88
CA PRO A 130 4.69 -11.74 -16.69
C PRO A 130 6.01 -12.29 -17.23
N GLU A 131 7.07 -11.47 -17.27
CA GLU A 131 8.42 -11.86 -17.68
C GLU A 131 9.28 -12.34 -16.49
N GLY A 132 8.72 -12.40 -15.28
CA GLY A 132 9.40 -12.89 -14.07
C GLY A 132 10.50 -11.96 -13.54
N ARG A 133 10.53 -10.69 -13.95
CA ARG A 133 11.54 -9.73 -13.48
C ARG A 133 11.25 -9.32 -12.03
N PRO A 134 12.28 -9.09 -11.18
CA PRO A 134 12.10 -8.63 -9.81
C PRO A 134 11.23 -7.37 -9.74
N THR A 135 10.16 -7.40 -8.95
CA THR A 135 9.30 -6.23 -8.77
C THR A 135 9.71 -5.40 -7.56
N VAL A 136 9.18 -4.18 -7.49
CA VAL A 136 9.25 -3.33 -6.30
C VAL A 136 8.72 -4.05 -5.06
N PHE A 137 7.58 -4.74 -5.17
CA PHE A 137 6.86 -5.27 -4.01
C PHE A 137 7.52 -6.52 -3.41
N ASP A 138 8.14 -7.36 -4.25
CA ASP A 138 8.93 -8.52 -3.80
C ASP A 138 10.19 -8.11 -3.01
N ASN A 139 10.60 -6.85 -3.11
CA ASN A 139 11.82 -6.29 -2.52
C ASN A 139 11.52 -5.21 -1.45
N LEU A 140 10.27 -5.13 -0.97
CA LEU A 140 9.92 -4.32 0.19
C LEU A 140 10.22 -5.06 1.51
N PRO A 141 10.51 -4.34 2.60
CA PRO A 141 10.54 -4.95 3.94
C PRO A 141 9.22 -5.65 4.28
N GLY A 142 9.29 -6.93 4.67
CA GLY A 142 8.11 -7.77 4.98
C GLY A 142 7.30 -7.34 6.21
N GLU A 143 7.79 -6.37 6.98
CA GLU A 143 7.09 -5.72 8.10
C GLU A 143 6.00 -4.74 7.61
N LEU A 144 5.98 -4.37 6.33
CA LEU A 144 5.04 -3.39 5.80
C LEU A 144 3.65 -3.99 5.56
N PRO A 145 2.56 -3.25 5.83
CA PRO A 145 1.21 -3.65 5.44
C PRO A 145 1.07 -3.64 3.91
N ARG A 146 -0.06 -4.13 3.41
CA ARG A 146 -0.35 -4.19 1.97
C ARG A 146 -0.43 -2.78 1.33
N VAL A 147 0.66 -2.35 0.71
CA VAL A 147 0.78 -1.04 0.05
C VAL A 147 0.55 -1.07 -1.48
N LEU A 148 0.32 0.11 -2.04
CA LEU A 148 0.24 0.43 -3.46
C LEU A 148 1.27 1.52 -3.79
N SER A 149 1.85 1.48 -5.00
CA SER A 149 2.80 2.49 -5.47
C SER A 149 2.09 3.69 -6.11
N ILE A 150 2.42 4.90 -5.65
CA ILE A 150 1.87 6.14 -6.21
C ILE A 150 2.60 6.47 -7.51
N GLY A 151 1.94 6.17 -8.63
CA GLY A 151 2.56 6.20 -9.94
C GLY A 151 3.67 5.15 -10.08
N ARG A 152 4.60 5.39 -11.02
CA ARG A 152 5.67 4.43 -11.35
C ARG A 152 7.02 5.12 -11.51
N LEU A 153 8.06 4.29 -11.52
CA LEU A 153 9.39 4.57 -12.06
C LEU A 153 9.77 3.43 -13.02
N ASP A 154 10.54 3.73 -14.06
CA ASP A 154 11.08 2.69 -14.96
C ASP A 154 11.99 1.71 -14.18
N ILE A 155 12.24 0.55 -14.79
CA ILE A 155 13.21 -0.43 -14.28
C ILE A 155 14.59 0.21 -14.02
N ASN A 156 15.13 0.96 -15.00
CA ASN A 156 16.40 1.69 -14.93
C ASN A 156 16.21 3.14 -14.46
N THR A 157 15.34 3.36 -13.48
CA THR A 157 15.13 4.67 -12.83
C THR A 157 15.03 4.48 -11.32
N GLU A 158 15.77 5.31 -10.58
CA GLU A 158 16.03 5.20 -9.15
C GLU A 158 15.28 6.26 -8.33
N GLY A 159 15.42 6.19 -7.01
CA GLY A 159 15.03 7.25 -6.08
C GLY A 159 13.60 7.14 -5.58
N LEU A 160 13.01 8.28 -5.25
CA LEU A 160 11.78 8.37 -4.46
C LEU A 160 10.56 7.79 -5.18
N LEU A 161 10.09 6.63 -4.72
CA LEU A 161 8.73 6.14 -4.96
C LEU A 161 7.92 6.32 -3.67
N LEU A 162 6.70 6.88 -3.79
CA LEU A 162 5.79 6.94 -2.65
C LEU A 162 4.93 5.67 -2.65
N LEU A 163 4.68 5.12 -1.46
CA LEU A 163 3.82 3.97 -1.24
C LEU A 163 2.69 4.37 -0.29
N THR A 164 1.49 3.78 -0.42
CA THR A 164 0.33 4.06 0.45
C THR A 164 -0.56 2.83 0.57
N ASN A 165 -1.26 2.65 1.69
CA ASN A 165 -2.31 1.62 1.83
C ASN A 165 -3.65 2.07 1.19
N ASP A 166 -3.83 3.36 0.93
CA ASP A 166 -5.07 3.90 0.34
C ASP A 166 -4.97 4.15 -1.17
N GLY A 167 -5.66 3.31 -1.95
CA GLY A 167 -5.80 3.49 -3.39
C GLY A 167 -6.52 4.78 -3.82
N GLY A 168 -7.33 5.38 -2.94
CA GLY A 168 -7.91 6.72 -3.17
C GLY A 168 -6.83 7.81 -3.18
N LEU A 169 -5.91 7.77 -2.21
CA LEU A 169 -4.78 8.69 -2.15
C LEU A 169 -3.81 8.48 -3.32
N SER A 170 -3.47 7.22 -3.64
CA SER A 170 -2.63 6.90 -4.82
C SER A 170 -3.21 7.51 -6.09
N ARG A 171 -4.50 7.29 -6.35
CA ARG A 171 -5.17 7.78 -7.56
C ARG A 171 -5.19 9.32 -7.65
N VAL A 172 -5.39 10.02 -6.54
CA VAL A 172 -5.37 11.49 -6.51
C VAL A 172 -3.97 12.05 -6.75
N LEU A 173 -2.94 11.47 -6.13
CA LEU A 173 -1.56 11.95 -6.27
C LEU A 173 -0.90 11.56 -7.61
N GLU A 174 -1.49 10.61 -8.35
CA GLU A 174 -1.15 10.27 -9.73
C GLU A 174 -1.77 11.21 -10.78
N LEU A 175 -2.89 11.85 -10.48
CA LEU A 175 -3.62 12.66 -11.47
C LEU A 175 -2.81 13.90 -11.91
N PRO A 176 -2.70 14.17 -13.23
CA PRO A 176 -2.06 15.41 -13.72
C PRO A 176 -2.71 16.69 -13.17
N THR A 177 -4.02 16.65 -12.89
CA THR A 177 -4.77 17.77 -12.28
C THR A 177 -4.34 18.13 -10.86
N THR A 178 -3.62 17.23 -10.17
CA THR A 178 -3.00 17.50 -8.86
C THR A 178 -1.71 18.33 -9.02
N GLY A 179 -1.09 18.34 -10.21
CA GLY A 179 -0.03 19.28 -10.59
C GLY A 179 1.26 19.24 -9.76
N TRP A 180 1.45 18.19 -8.95
CA TRP A 180 2.58 18.04 -8.05
C TRP A 180 3.91 17.95 -8.82
N LEU A 181 4.86 18.80 -8.43
CA LEU A 181 6.18 18.86 -9.06
C LEU A 181 7.01 17.63 -8.69
N ARG A 182 7.44 16.88 -9.71
CA ARG A 182 8.34 15.74 -9.61
C ARG A 182 9.72 16.25 -10.00
N ARG A 183 10.67 16.27 -9.06
CA ARG A 183 12.06 16.65 -9.34
C ARG A 183 12.92 15.41 -9.50
N TYR A 184 13.78 15.44 -10.51
CA TYR A 184 14.74 14.40 -10.83
C TYR A 184 16.13 15.00 -10.92
N ARG A 185 17.13 14.20 -10.55
CA ARG A 185 18.53 14.46 -10.85
C ARG A 185 18.98 13.47 -11.92
N VAL A 186 19.53 14.01 -13.00
CA VAL A 186 19.92 13.28 -14.20
C VAL A 186 21.42 13.37 -14.38
N ARG A 187 22.06 12.25 -14.75
CA ARG A 187 23.37 12.25 -15.39
C ARG A 187 23.19 11.79 -16.83
N ALA A 188 23.64 12.61 -17.76
CA ALA A 188 23.60 12.31 -19.19
C ALA A 188 24.96 12.49 -19.85
N HIS A 189 25.18 11.78 -20.95
CA HIS A 189 26.34 11.90 -21.82
C HIS A 189 26.02 12.84 -22.99
N GLY A 190 27.01 13.62 -23.41
CA GLY A 190 26.87 14.69 -24.39
C GLY A 190 27.07 16.08 -23.76
N GLU A 191 26.81 17.12 -24.55
CA GLU A 191 27.10 18.52 -24.21
C GLU A 191 25.86 19.38 -24.43
N VAL A 192 25.55 20.25 -23.47
CA VAL A 192 24.40 21.16 -23.47
C VAL A 192 24.72 22.40 -22.66
N ASP A 193 24.16 23.55 -23.04
CA ASP A 193 24.22 24.78 -22.26
C ASP A 193 22.92 25.05 -21.50
N GLN A 194 22.95 26.00 -20.56
CA GLN A 194 21.75 26.38 -19.81
C GLN A 194 20.69 27.04 -20.74
N ALA A 195 21.10 27.70 -21.83
CA ALA A 195 20.19 28.37 -22.76
C ALA A 195 19.35 27.39 -23.60
N ALA A 196 19.86 26.20 -23.91
CA ALA A 196 19.06 25.12 -24.50
C ALA A 196 18.09 24.51 -23.48
N LEU A 197 18.53 24.34 -22.22
CA LEU A 197 17.68 23.82 -21.14
C LEU A 197 16.55 24.78 -20.75
N ASP A 198 16.79 26.09 -20.76
CA ASP A 198 15.78 27.10 -20.42
C ASP A 198 14.58 27.12 -21.39
N LYS A 199 14.79 26.74 -22.66
CA LYS A 199 13.70 26.61 -23.65
C LYS A 199 12.66 25.55 -23.27
N LEU A 200 13.04 24.55 -22.47
CA LEU A 200 12.12 23.50 -22.01
C LEU A 200 10.98 24.06 -21.12
N LYS A 201 11.10 25.29 -20.61
CA LYS A 201 10.04 26.00 -19.89
C LYS A 201 8.85 26.36 -20.77
N GLU A 202 9.04 26.43 -22.09
CA GLU A 202 7.97 26.64 -23.09
C GLU A 202 7.29 25.32 -23.51
N GLY A 203 7.88 24.18 -23.11
CA GLY A 203 7.51 22.85 -23.59
C GLY A 203 8.30 22.44 -24.84
N ILE A 204 8.09 21.20 -25.30
CA ILE A 204 8.77 20.64 -26.48
C ILE A 204 7.94 19.56 -27.14
N ALA A 205 7.95 19.47 -28.47
CA ALA A 205 7.36 18.36 -29.21
C ALA A 205 8.46 17.37 -29.63
N VAL A 206 8.30 16.09 -29.28
CA VAL A 206 9.22 14.99 -29.67
C VAL A 206 8.37 13.81 -30.13
N ASP A 207 8.65 13.25 -31.32
CA ASP A 207 7.96 12.09 -31.90
C ASP A 207 6.42 12.19 -31.90
N GLY A 208 5.90 13.39 -32.18
CA GLY A 208 4.46 13.69 -32.17
C GLY A 208 3.84 13.85 -30.77
N VAL A 209 4.61 13.66 -29.70
CA VAL A 209 4.18 13.91 -28.33
C VAL A 209 4.60 15.32 -27.91
N LEU A 210 3.63 16.18 -27.61
CA LEU A 210 3.88 17.46 -26.96
C LEU A 210 4.09 17.24 -25.45
N TYR A 211 5.23 17.68 -24.92
CA TYR A 211 5.55 17.73 -23.49
C TYR A 211 5.37 19.16 -22.97
N GLY A 212 4.87 19.28 -21.73
CA GLY A 212 4.63 20.57 -21.10
C GLY A 212 5.90 21.26 -20.60
N ALA A 213 5.72 22.38 -19.88
CA ALA A 213 6.81 23.14 -19.28
C ALA A 213 7.64 22.29 -18.29
N ILE A 214 8.96 22.28 -18.49
CA ILE A 214 9.94 21.58 -17.66
C ILE A 214 10.98 22.60 -17.17
N ASP A 215 11.14 22.72 -15.86
CA ASP A 215 12.22 23.49 -15.24
C ASP A 215 13.50 22.67 -15.28
N ALA A 216 14.50 23.07 -16.08
CA ALA A 216 15.79 22.38 -16.17
C ALA A 216 16.96 23.30 -15.76
N THR A 217 17.92 22.75 -15.02
CA THR A 217 19.11 23.47 -14.53
C THR A 217 20.35 22.58 -14.61
N LEU A 218 21.40 23.08 -15.25
CA LEU A 218 22.70 22.42 -15.34
C LEU A 218 23.45 22.53 -13.99
N ASP A 219 23.50 21.44 -13.23
CA ASP A 219 24.21 21.38 -11.94
C ASP A 219 25.74 21.47 -12.11
N ARG A 220 26.27 20.76 -13.11
CA ARG A 220 27.72 20.56 -13.35
C ARG A 220 28.01 19.87 -14.69
N THR A 221 29.07 20.29 -15.37
CA THR A 221 29.69 19.54 -16.49
C THR A 221 31.00 18.88 -16.03
N GLN A 222 31.27 17.65 -16.47
CA GLN A 222 32.46 16.85 -16.13
C GLN A 222 32.95 16.07 -17.37
N GLY A 223 33.70 16.73 -18.25
CA GLY A 223 33.93 16.22 -19.62
C GLY A 223 32.60 16.09 -20.37
N HIS A 224 32.46 15.07 -21.22
CA HIS A 224 31.21 14.77 -21.95
C HIS A 224 30.08 14.20 -21.06
N ASN A 225 30.07 14.50 -19.75
CA ASN A 225 29.00 14.13 -18.83
C ASN A 225 28.43 15.39 -18.16
N VAL A 226 27.12 15.56 -18.25
CA VAL A 226 26.38 16.64 -17.60
C VAL A 226 25.50 16.11 -16.48
N TRP A 227 25.42 16.86 -15.39
CA TRP A 227 24.44 16.67 -14.32
C TRP A 227 23.38 17.75 -14.44
N ILE A 228 22.12 17.35 -14.50
CA ILE A 228 20.97 18.24 -14.70
C ILE A 228 19.92 17.95 -13.63
N THR A 229 19.45 18.97 -12.93
CA THR A 229 18.24 18.90 -12.11
C THR A 229 17.04 19.30 -12.97
N MET A 230 16.01 18.46 -13.02
CA MET A 230 14.80 18.66 -13.84
C MET A 230 13.52 18.55 -13.01
N GLY A 231 12.60 19.51 -13.17
CA GLY A 231 11.28 19.55 -12.52
C GLY A 231 10.14 19.55 -13.54
N LEU A 232 9.21 18.62 -13.38
CA LEU A 232 8.02 18.48 -14.24
C LEU A 232 6.76 18.18 -13.43
N ARG A 233 5.60 18.62 -13.93
CA ARG A 233 4.29 18.44 -13.26
C ARG A 233 3.45 17.32 -13.86
N GLU A 234 3.86 16.79 -15.01
CA GLU A 234 3.31 15.57 -15.60
C GLU A 234 4.26 14.37 -15.42
N GLY A 235 4.13 13.35 -16.25
CA GLY A 235 4.78 12.04 -16.07
C GLY A 235 4.42 11.06 -17.18
N LYS A 236 4.64 11.49 -18.43
CA LYS A 236 4.49 10.70 -19.64
C LYS A 236 5.54 9.58 -19.70
N ASN A 237 5.34 8.60 -20.57
CA ASN A 237 6.23 7.44 -20.69
C ASN A 237 7.65 7.90 -21.06
N ARG A 238 8.62 7.63 -20.19
CA ARG A 238 10.05 7.96 -20.36
C ARG A 238 10.36 9.44 -20.65
N GLU A 239 9.46 10.34 -20.30
CA GLU A 239 9.47 11.78 -20.59
C GLU A 239 10.87 12.44 -20.58
N ILE A 240 11.59 12.40 -19.46
CA ILE A 240 12.95 12.99 -19.34
C ILE A 240 13.93 12.41 -20.37
N LYS A 241 13.88 11.10 -20.64
CA LYS A 241 14.79 10.42 -21.57
C LYS A 241 14.49 10.81 -23.03
N ASN A 242 13.21 11.02 -23.36
CA ASN A 242 12.79 11.45 -24.69
C ASN A 242 13.14 12.94 -24.92
N VAL A 243 12.87 13.80 -23.93
CA VAL A 243 13.17 15.24 -23.97
C VAL A 243 14.67 15.52 -24.05
N LEU A 244 15.48 14.86 -23.22
CA LEU A 244 16.94 15.01 -23.28
C LEU A 244 17.54 14.37 -24.54
N GLY A 245 16.97 13.25 -25.02
CA GLY A 245 17.36 12.65 -26.31
C GLY A 245 17.14 13.58 -27.49
N ALA A 246 16.05 14.36 -27.51
CA ALA A 246 15.80 15.40 -28.51
C ALA A 246 16.80 16.57 -28.45
N LEU A 247 17.50 16.76 -27.33
CA LEU A 247 18.63 17.69 -27.18
C LEU A 247 19.99 17.03 -27.45
N GLY A 248 20.02 15.78 -27.95
CA GLY A 248 21.26 15.05 -28.25
C GLY A 248 21.94 14.40 -27.04
N LEU A 249 21.26 14.28 -25.90
CA LEU A 249 21.82 13.78 -24.64
C LEU A 249 21.36 12.35 -24.31
N GLU A 250 22.30 11.47 -24.00
CA GLU A 250 22.00 10.08 -23.59
C GLU A 250 21.94 9.96 -22.07
N VAL A 251 20.78 9.60 -21.49
CA VAL A 251 20.58 9.53 -20.04
C VAL A 251 21.18 8.24 -19.44
N ASN A 252 22.34 8.35 -18.80
CA ASN A 252 23.02 7.22 -18.13
C ASN A 252 22.40 6.87 -16.76
N ARG A 253 21.99 7.89 -15.97
CA ARG A 253 21.39 7.69 -14.64
C ARG A 253 20.26 8.68 -14.40
N LEU A 254 19.16 8.22 -13.83
CA LEU A 254 17.98 9.03 -13.51
C LEU A 254 17.45 8.70 -12.12
N ILE A 255 17.46 9.68 -11.21
CA ILE A 255 17.05 9.54 -9.81
C ILE A 255 15.91 10.52 -9.53
N ARG A 256 14.75 10.05 -9.04
CA ARG A 256 13.70 10.97 -8.55
C ARG A 256 14.05 11.47 -7.14
N ILE A 257 14.27 12.76 -6.98
CA ILE A 257 14.70 13.38 -5.71
C ILE A 257 13.55 14.01 -4.91
N SER A 258 12.44 14.39 -5.56
CA SER A 258 11.23 14.82 -4.86
C SER A 258 9.95 14.49 -5.64
N TYR A 259 8.83 14.33 -4.93
CA TYR A 259 7.49 14.13 -5.47
C TYR A 259 6.50 14.98 -4.67
N GLY A 260 6.09 16.12 -5.23
CA GLY A 260 5.31 17.13 -4.51
C GLY A 260 6.10 17.66 -3.30
N PRO A 261 5.53 17.65 -2.07
CA PRO A 261 6.23 18.08 -0.86
C PRO A 261 7.26 17.06 -0.36
N PHE A 262 7.17 15.79 -0.77
CA PHE A 262 8.02 14.72 -0.25
C PHE A 262 9.37 14.70 -0.97
N GLN A 263 10.45 14.52 -0.19
CA GLN A 263 11.83 14.53 -0.65
C GLN A 263 12.49 13.20 -0.33
N LEU A 264 13.49 12.80 -1.13
CA LEU A 264 14.26 11.58 -0.88
C LEU A 264 15.16 11.73 0.36
N GLY A 265 15.77 12.91 0.53
CA GLY A 265 16.73 13.17 1.60
C GLY A 265 17.88 12.15 1.61
N ASP A 266 18.35 11.81 2.81
CA ASP A 266 19.42 10.83 3.05
C ASP A 266 18.89 9.38 3.18
N LEU A 267 17.67 9.09 2.72
CA LEU A 267 17.08 7.74 2.77
C LEU A 267 17.95 6.77 1.95
N PRO A 268 18.55 5.71 2.54
CA PRO A 268 19.42 4.81 1.80
C PRO A 268 18.66 3.98 0.75
N GLU A 269 19.36 3.55 -0.30
CA GLU A 269 18.79 2.72 -1.37
C GLU A 269 18.17 1.42 -0.81
N GLY A 270 17.00 1.05 -1.32
CA GLY A 270 16.21 -0.08 -0.82
C GLY A 270 15.52 0.15 0.54
N LYS A 271 15.68 1.30 1.20
CA LYS A 271 15.00 1.59 2.48
C LYS A 271 13.67 2.30 2.31
N VAL A 272 12.79 2.06 3.27
CA VAL A 272 11.44 2.62 3.38
C VAL A 272 11.35 3.43 4.68
N LEU A 273 10.66 4.57 4.66
CA LEU A 273 10.42 5.44 5.81
C LEU A 273 8.95 5.89 5.83
N GLU A 274 8.23 5.68 6.94
CA GLU A 274 6.85 6.16 7.09
C GLU A 274 6.80 7.67 7.33
N VAL A 275 5.90 8.36 6.60
CA VAL A 275 5.57 9.77 6.85
C VAL A 275 4.59 9.84 8.01
N ARG A 276 5.04 10.41 9.15
CA ARG A 276 4.23 10.62 10.35
C ARG A 276 2.86 11.22 10.01
N GLY A 277 1.77 10.57 10.43
CA GLY A 277 0.40 10.89 10.00
C GLY A 277 -0.03 12.35 10.14
N ARG A 278 0.48 13.10 11.14
CA ARG A 278 0.29 14.56 11.24
C ARG A 278 0.91 15.30 10.05
N MET A 279 2.19 15.05 9.77
CA MET A 279 2.89 15.64 8.61
C MET A 279 2.22 15.24 7.30
N LEU A 280 1.71 14.01 7.18
CA LEU A 280 0.96 13.58 6.00
C LEU A 280 -0.36 14.38 5.85
N ARG A 281 -1.13 14.57 6.93
CA ARG A 281 -2.36 15.39 6.92
C ARG A 281 -2.04 16.84 6.53
N ASP A 282 -1.01 17.43 7.16
CA ASP A 282 -0.58 18.81 6.95
C ASP A 282 -0.10 19.06 5.49
N GLN A 283 0.64 18.11 4.90
CA GLN A 283 1.19 18.22 3.53
C GLN A 283 0.18 17.93 2.41
N LEU A 284 -0.91 17.21 2.70
CA LEU A 284 -2.01 17.02 1.74
C LEU A 284 -2.99 18.19 1.75
N GLY A 285 -3.26 18.76 2.93
CA GLY A 285 -4.27 19.79 3.11
C GLY A 285 -5.71 19.30 2.86
N PRO A 286 -6.73 20.11 3.22
CA PRO A 286 -8.13 19.65 3.23
C PRO A 286 -8.62 19.16 1.86
N ARG A 287 -8.23 19.84 0.77
CA ARG A 287 -8.67 19.51 -0.60
C ARG A 287 -8.24 18.12 -1.06
N LEU A 288 -6.99 17.71 -0.83
CA LEU A 288 -6.52 16.39 -1.28
C LEU A 288 -7.05 15.28 -0.36
N ILE A 289 -7.26 15.56 0.93
CA ILE A 289 -7.89 14.63 1.88
C ILE A 289 -9.34 14.35 1.46
N GLU A 290 -10.13 15.38 1.17
CA GLU A 290 -11.50 15.25 0.68
C GLU A 290 -11.57 14.48 -0.65
N GLN A 291 -10.72 14.85 -1.63
CA GLN A 291 -10.71 14.23 -2.96
C GLN A 291 -10.26 12.77 -2.95
N SER A 292 -9.41 12.36 -2.01
CA SER A 292 -8.99 10.95 -1.85
C SER A 292 -9.93 10.15 -0.94
N GLY A 293 -10.67 10.83 -0.06
CA GLY A 293 -11.38 10.19 1.05
C GLY A 293 -10.41 9.51 2.02
N ALA A 294 -9.25 10.14 2.27
CA ALA A 294 -8.20 9.62 3.15
C ALA A 294 -8.63 9.72 4.62
N ASN A 295 -8.58 8.60 5.34
CA ASN A 295 -9.03 8.50 6.73
C ASN A 295 -7.83 8.48 7.68
N PHE A 296 -7.62 9.57 8.42
CA PHE A 296 -6.51 9.71 9.37
C PHE A 296 -6.87 9.30 10.80
N ASP A 297 -8.15 9.05 11.05
CA ASP A 297 -8.73 8.94 12.39
C ASP A 297 -9.09 7.48 12.73
N ALA A 298 -9.14 6.61 11.71
CA ALA A 298 -9.16 5.15 11.83
C ALA A 298 -7.98 4.58 12.66
N PRO A 299 -8.12 3.33 13.18
CA PRO A 299 -7.03 2.62 13.85
C PRO A 299 -5.92 2.21 12.85
N ILE A 300 -4.77 1.84 13.42
CA ILE A 300 -3.67 1.19 12.72
C ILE A 300 -3.70 -0.28 13.14
N TYR A 301 -3.59 -1.20 12.17
CA TYR A 301 -3.62 -2.65 12.41
C TYR A 301 -2.21 -3.27 12.30
N ASP A 302 -1.20 -2.59 12.87
CA ASP A 302 0.18 -3.06 12.98
C ASP A 302 0.29 -4.18 14.03
N ALA A 303 -0.31 -5.33 13.70
CA ALA A 303 -0.07 -6.58 14.39
C ALA A 303 0.88 -7.43 13.51
N PRO A 304 2.10 -7.77 13.96
CA PRO A 304 2.68 -9.01 13.49
C PRO A 304 1.70 -10.14 13.81
N VAL A 305 1.66 -11.18 12.98
CA VAL A 305 1.07 -12.44 13.43
C VAL A 305 2.03 -13.00 14.47
N ALA A 306 1.76 -12.71 15.74
CA ALA A 306 2.23 -13.57 16.80
C ALA A 306 1.53 -14.92 16.61
N ASP A 307 2.29 -16.01 16.62
CA ASP A 307 1.72 -17.33 16.74
C ASP A 307 1.21 -17.48 18.18
N ASP A 308 -0.04 -17.09 18.42
CA ASP A 308 -0.75 -17.19 19.71
C ASP A 308 -1.07 -18.67 20.08
N GLU A 309 -0.15 -19.59 19.79
CA GLU A 309 -0.22 -21.01 20.18
C GLU A 309 0.15 -21.26 21.66
N GLU A 310 0.33 -20.23 22.49
CA GLU A 310 0.75 -20.40 23.90
C GLU A 310 -0.07 -19.66 24.99
N GLU A 311 -1.32 -19.26 24.75
CA GLU A 311 -2.23 -18.80 25.84
C GLU A 311 -3.57 -19.54 25.99
N ASN A 312 -3.70 -20.78 25.48
CA ASN A 312 -4.85 -21.65 25.78
C ASN A 312 -4.50 -23.03 26.34
N THR A 313 -3.57 -23.09 27.30
CA THR A 313 -3.51 -24.21 28.26
C THR A 313 -4.40 -23.90 29.48
N PRO A 314 -5.44 -24.69 29.77
CA PRO A 314 -6.34 -24.39 30.89
C PRO A 314 -5.59 -24.50 32.22
N LYS A 315 -5.50 -23.39 32.96
CA LYS A 315 -4.84 -23.31 34.28
C LYS A 315 -5.48 -24.31 35.25
N ARG A 316 -4.77 -25.42 35.49
CA ARG A 316 -5.20 -26.53 36.35
C ARG A 316 -5.49 -26.01 37.76
N ALA A 317 -6.73 -26.18 38.23
CA ALA A 317 -7.17 -25.66 39.53
C ALA A 317 -6.27 -26.14 40.70
N PRO A 318 -6.06 -25.30 41.73
CA PRO A 318 -5.27 -25.70 42.89
C PRO A 318 -5.90 -26.90 43.59
N ARG A 319 -5.09 -27.93 43.88
CA ARG A 319 -5.52 -29.07 44.69
C ARG A 319 -5.77 -28.61 46.13
N SER A 320 -6.88 -29.05 46.70
CA SER A 320 -7.24 -28.81 48.10
C SER A 320 -6.30 -29.55 49.07
N GLU A 321 -6.07 -28.96 50.24
CA GLU A 321 -5.31 -29.58 51.33
C GLU A 321 -6.16 -30.62 52.08
N TRP A 322 -6.31 -31.83 51.52
CA TRP A 322 -6.90 -32.95 52.29
C TRP A 322 -6.36 -34.33 51.89
N ALA A 323 -5.04 -34.52 52.05
CA ALA A 323 -4.38 -35.83 51.99
C ALA A 323 -3.00 -35.80 52.69
N LYS A 324 -2.96 -35.92 54.03
CA LYS A 324 -1.73 -36.04 54.84
C LYS A 324 -1.90 -37.10 55.95
N SER A 325 -2.08 -38.34 55.51
CA SER A 325 -2.00 -39.62 56.26
C SER A 325 -2.09 -40.72 55.18
N ASP A 326 -1.22 -41.72 55.06
CA ASP A 326 0.01 -42.04 55.81
C ASP A 326 1.06 -42.62 54.85
N ALA A 327 2.36 -42.47 55.17
CA ALA A 327 3.46 -43.17 54.48
C ALA A 327 4.74 -43.21 55.36
N PRO A 328 5.40 -44.38 55.54
CA PRO A 328 6.64 -44.52 56.31
C PRO A 328 7.91 -44.18 55.49
N GLU A 329 9.06 -44.15 56.17
CA GLU A 329 10.36 -43.65 55.69
C GLU A 329 11.10 -44.56 54.69
N GLY A 330 12.01 -44.01 53.85
CA GLY A 330 12.63 -44.79 52.76
C GLY A 330 14.04 -44.44 52.21
N LYS A 331 14.69 -43.32 52.59
CA LYS A 331 16.06 -42.90 52.15
C LYS A 331 16.22 -42.66 50.61
N PRO A 332 17.40 -42.22 50.12
CA PRO A 332 18.06 -40.94 50.43
C PRO A 332 18.20 -40.03 49.19
N ARG A 333 18.56 -38.75 49.41
CA ARG A 333 18.85 -37.78 48.33
C ARG A 333 20.26 -37.96 47.75
N PHE A 334 20.45 -37.49 46.52
CA PHE A 334 21.76 -37.33 45.88
C PHE A 334 21.94 -35.87 45.46
N ASP A 335 22.82 -35.13 46.14
CA ASP A 335 23.00 -33.70 45.91
C ASP A 335 23.80 -33.42 44.63
N ARG A 336 23.39 -32.39 43.88
CA ARG A 336 24.08 -31.94 42.66
C ARG A 336 24.47 -30.47 42.78
N ALA A 337 25.69 -30.23 43.26
CA ALA A 337 26.26 -28.90 43.41
C ALA A 337 26.35 -28.13 42.07
N ALA A 338 26.26 -26.80 42.14
CA ALA A 338 26.30 -25.92 40.98
C ALA A 338 27.74 -25.67 40.48
N GLY A 339 27.97 -25.82 39.17
CA GLY A 339 29.22 -25.47 38.50
C GLY A 339 29.24 -24.02 37.99
N LYS A 340 30.41 -23.38 37.99
CA LYS A 340 30.60 -21.99 37.54
C LYS A 340 30.62 -21.86 36.00
N PRO A 341 30.47 -20.65 35.42
CA PRO A 341 30.21 -20.49 33.98
C PRO A 341 31.38 -20.80 33.02
N GLU A 342 32.63 -20.73 33.49
CA GLU A 342 33.80 -20.64 32.60
C GLU A 342 34.14 -21.96 31.88
N ASP A 343 33.93 -23.12 32.52
CA ASP A 343 34.16 -24.46 31.96
C ASP A 343 33.38 -24.75 30.65
N ARG A 344 32.32 -23.99 30.37
CA ARG A 344 31.55 -24.13 29.12
C ARG A 344 32.27 -23.50 27.92
N ARG A 345 33.14 -22.51 28.12
CA ARG A 345 33.77 -21.75 27.02
C ARG A 345 34.90 -22.54 26.37
N GLU A 346 35.71 -23.23 27.18
CA GLU A 346 36.83 -24.05 26.70
C GLU A 346 36.34 -25.30 25.94
N LYS A 347 35.30 -25.97 26.45
CA LYS A 347 34.63 -27.11 25.79
C LYS A 347 33.93 -26.77 24.46
N ALA A 348 33.69 -25.49 24.17
CA ALA A 348 33.16 -25.05 22.87
C ALA A 348 34.27 -24.93 21.82
N LEU A 349 35.47 -24.49 22.20
CA LEU A 349 36.60 -24.26 21.28
C LEU A 349 37.26 -25.57 20.83
N GLY A 350 37.33 -26.58 21.71
CA GLY A 350 37.86 -27.91 21.39
C GLY A 350 37.03 -28.75 20.39
N ARG A 351 36.02 -28.16 19.73
CA ARG A 351 35.19 -28.81 18.69
C ARG A 351 35.44 -28.28 17.27
N LEU A 352 36.41 -27.37 17.08
CA LEU A 352 36.86 -26.90 15.76
C LEU A 352 38.38 -27.09 15.56
N ASP A 353 38.85 -28.34 15.51
CA ASP A 353 40.04 -28.70 14.73
C ASP A 353 39.70 -29.92 13.87
N THR A 354 40.04 -29.87 12.58
CA THR A 354 39.79 -30.92 11.58
C THR A 354 41.08 -31.45 10.95
N LYS A 355 42.19 -31.42 11.71
CA LYS A 355 43.43 -32.07 11.30
C LYS A 355 43.29 -33.59 11.19
N ARG A 356 43.67 -34.06 10.01
CA ARG A 356 43.55 -35.44 9.53
C ARG A 356 44.65 -36.33 10.14
N GLY A 357 44.28 -37.24 11.02
CA GLY A 357 45.14 -38.29 11.57
C GLY A 357 45.08 -39.62 10.81
N ASP A 358 46.04 -40.50 11.04
CA ASP A 358 46.33 -41.66 10.19
C ASP A 358 45.54 -42.95 10.47
N LYS A 359 45.62 -43.87 9.48
CA LYS A 359 45.07 -45.23 9.51
C LYS A 359 45.92 -46.20 10.34
N PRO A 360 45.29 -47.31 10.78
CA PRO A 360 45.86 -48.65 10.61
C PRO A 360 45.06 -49.51 9.59
N ALA A 361 45.55 -50.71 9.29
CA ALA A 361 45.15 -51.49 8.10
C ALA A 361 44.26 -52.72 8.38
N GLY A 362 43.49 -53.13 7.36
CA GLY A 362 42.73 -54.38 7.32
C GLY A 362 42.50 -54.90 5.89
N LYS A 363 42.89 -56.15 5.61
CA LYS A 363 42.57 -56.91 4.39
C LYS A 363 41.08 -57.32 4.44
N PHE A 364 40.31 -57.63 3.38
CA PHE A 364 40.49 -57.82 1.92
C PHE A 364 39.34 -57.05 1.19
N GLY A 365 39.16 -57.00 -0.13
CA GLY A 365 39.82 -57.59 -1.32
C GLY A 365 38.97 -57.35 -2.59
N GLY A 366 39.16 -58.13 -3.67
CA GLY A 366 38.21 -58.23 -4.81
C GLY A 366 38.26 -57.14 -5.90
N LYS A 367 38.64 -57.54 -7.12
CA LYS A 367 38.49 -56.85 -8.43
C LYS A 367 38.17 -57.96 -9.47
N PRO A 368 37.58 -57.71 -10.67
CA PRO A 368 37.71 -56.55 -11.57
C PRO A 368 36.37 -55.81 -11.84
N ALA A 369 36.28 -54.54 -12.23
CA ALA A 369 36.97 -53.74 -13.26
C ALA A 369 36.45 -53.91 -14.71
N ARG A 370 35.79 -52.87 -15.22
CA ARG A 370 35.88 -52.44 -16.63
C ARG A 370 36.23 -50.95 -16.68
N LYS A 371 36.88 -50.53 -17.77
CA LYS A 371 37.50 -49.22 -17.99
C LYS A 371 37.05 -48.70 -19.37
N PHE A 372 37.46 -47.45 -19.66
CA PHE A 372 37.35 -46.73 -20.93
C PHE A 372 35.98 -46.11 -21.23
N GLY A 373 35.93 -44.88 -21.77
CA GLY A 373 37.09 -44.00 -22.01
C GLY A 373 36.75 -42.61 -22.54
N ALA A 374 37.73 -41.71 -22.44
CA ALA A 374 37.68 -40.37 -23.01
C ALA A 374 38.89 -40.16 -23.92
N LYS A 375 38.65 -39.59 -25.11
CA LYS A 375 39.56 -38.94 -26.08
C LYS A 375 38.70 -38.60 -27.32
N THR A 376 38.85 -37.55 -28.14
CA THR A 376 39.52 -36.23 -28.20
C THR A 376 39.70 -35.91 -29.70
N ARG A 377 39.46 -34.65 -30.10
CA ARG A 377 40.03 -33.94 -31.28
C ARG A 377 39.63 -34.33 -32.71
N GLY A 378 39.76 -33.31 -33.58
CA GLY A 378 39.81 -33.36 -35.05
C GLY A 378 38.48 -32.98 -35.74
N GLU A 379 38.45 -32.34 -36.91
CA GLU A 379 39.17 -31.14 -37.42
C GLU A 379 38.56 -30.76 -38.79
N GLU A 380 38.27 -29.46 -38.98
CA GLU A 380 38.09 -28.74 -40.27
C GLU A 380 37.11 -29.24 -41.38
N VAL A 381 37.01 -28.40 -42.44
CA VAL A 381 36.23 -28.51 -43.70
C VAL A 381 34.69 -28.42 -43.54
N GLY A 382 33.94 -27.55 -44.24
CA GLY A 382 34.30 -26.40 -45.09
C GLY A 382 33.69 -26.42 -46.50
N GLU A 383 32.57 -25.73 -46.73
CA GLU A 383 32.10 -25.34 -48.07
C GLU A 383 31.24 -24.05 -48.02
N GLU A 384 31.25 -23.24 -49.08
CA GLU A 384 30.33 -22.11 -49.28
C GLU A 384 28.96 -22.57 -49.80
N ARG A 385 27.93 -21.73 -49.64
CA ARG A 385 26.89 -21.48 -50.68
C ARG A 385 26.14 -20.16 -50.40
N ARG A 386 25.73 -19.48 -51.47
CA ARG A 386 25.02 -18.19 -51.47
C ARG A 386 23.60 -18.34 -52.07
N PHE A 387 22.81 -17.28 -51.99
CA PHE A 387 21.47 -17.08 -52.60
C PHE A 387 20.31 -17.87 -51.94
N ALA A 388 19.06 -17.40 -51.91
CA ALA A 388 18.47 -16.16 -52.45
C ALA A 388 17.39 -15.56 -51.50
N ARG A 389 16.94 -14.32 -51.77
CA ARG A 389 15.70 -13.76 -51.21
C ARG A 389 14.52 -13.98 -52.17
N PRO A 390 13.29 -14.24 -51.70
CA PRO A 390 12.06 -13.98 -52.46
C PRO A 390 11.67 -12.47 -52.42
N PRO A 391 10.84 -11.98 -53.36
CA PRO A 391 10.52 -10.55 -53.52
C PRO A 391 9.33 -10.06 -52.68
N ALA A 392 9.13 -8.74 -52.65
CA ALA A 392 7.92 -8.11 -52.15
C ALA A 392 6.75 -8.23 -53.15
N GLY A 393 5.51 -8.22 -52.64
CA GLY A 393 4.28 -8.11 -53.41
C GLY A 393 3.58 -6.77 -53.16
N THR A 394 2.83 -6.32 -54.16
CA THR A 394 2.00 -5.09 -54.24
C THR A 394 1.07 -4.87 -53.05
#